data_AF-F7UZJ2-F1
#
_entry.id   AF-F7UZJ2-F1
#
_cell.length_a   1.000
_cell.length_b   1.000
_cell.length_c   1.000
_cell.angle_alpha   90.00
_cell.angle_beta   90.00
_cell.angle_gamma   90.00
#
_symmetry.space_group_name_H-M   'P 1'
#
loop_
_entity.id
_entity.type
_entity.pdbx_description
1 polymer ?
#
loop_
_entity_poly.entity_id
_entity_poly.type
_entity_poly.pdbx_seq_one_letter_code
_entity_poly.pdbx_strand_id
1 'polypeptide(L)'
;MSQKTYIPEGEAAPSSQIGATLEALASTIAARREAGEESYTYRLLTDSPDTVLKKVMEEAGEVALAAKDVESWATSSLASALAFEIGMGNESAEDSLDVELPAEYFEAVDHLRYEAADVVYHLLVVLERYGISLDEFAAELNTRMTEDERPTGGVRLHDEYVKRGK
;
A
#
# COMPACT_ATOMS: atom_id res chain seq x y z
N MET A 1 -13.67 -8.57 11.59
CA MET A 1 -13.77 -8.04 10.22
C MET A 1 -14.17 -6.58 10.35
N SER A 2 -13.46 -5.65 9.69
CA SER A 2 -13.84 -4.23 9.64
C SER A 2 -15.22 -4.09 8.98
N GLN A 3 -15.98 -3.03 9.29
CA GLN A 3 -17.20 -2.68 8.54
C GLN A 3 -16.93 -2.52 7.02
N LYS A 4 -15.68 -2.24 6.63
CA LYS A 4 -15.29 -2.01 5.24
C LYS A 4 -15.01 -3.29 4.43
N THR A 5 -15.00 -4.48 5.04
CA THR A 5 -14.58 -5.72 4.36
C THR A 5 -15.51 -6.89 4.67
N TYR A 6 -15.81 -7.70 3.67
CA TYR A 6 -16.58 -8.94 3.83
C TYR A 6 -15.97 -10.05 2.98
N ILE A 7 -16.30 -11.30 3.32
CA ILE A 7 -16.01 -12.47 2.47
C ILE A 7 -17.32 -12.84 1.77
N PRO A 8 -17.32 -13.05 0.44
CA PRO A 8 -18.52 -13.47 -0.28
C PRO A 8 -19.17 -14.74 0.30
N GLU A 9 -20.49 -14.84 0.16
CA GLU A 9 -21.23 -15.97 0.69
C GLU A 9 -20.79 -17.29 0.03
N GLY A 10 -20.52 -18.31 0.84
CA GLY A 10 -20.06 -19.62 0.37
C GLY A 10 -18.54 -19.74 0.15
N GLU A 11 -17.77 -18.67 0.35
CA GLU A 11 -16.31 -18.69 0.23
C GLU A 11 -15.61 -18.76 1.59
N ALA A 12 -14.48 -19.47 1.63
CA ALA A 12 -13.61 -19.52 2.79
C ALA A 12 -12.45 -18.53 2.63
N ALA A 13 -12.07 -17.85 3.70
CA ALA A 13 -10.90 -16.97 3.68
C ALA A 13 -9.63 -17.79 3.35
N PRO A 14 -8.71 -17.29 2.50
CA PRO A 14 -7.41 -17.90 2.35
C PRO A 14 -6.60 -17.77 3.65
N SER A 15 -5.51 -18.54 3.76
CA SER A 15 -4.59 -18.47 4.91
C SER A 15 -4.00 -17.06 5.10
N SER A 16 -3.77 -16.34 4.00
CA SER A 16 -3.34 -14.95 3.99
C SER A 16 -4.08 -14.19 2.88
N GLN A 17 -4.89 -13.20 3.25
CA GLN A 17 -5.62 -12.37 2.30
C GLN A 17 -4.66 -11.61 1.38
N ILE A 18 -3.62 -10.99 1.95
CA ILE A 18 -2.65 -10.22 1.18
C ILE A 18 -1.76 -11.12 0.32
N GLY A 19 -1.33 -12.28 0.86
CA GLY A 19 -0.50 -13.24 0.11
C GLY A 19 -1.22 -13.78 -1.11
N ALA A 20 -2.43 -14.32 -0.92
CA ALA A 20 -3.25 -14.84 -2.02
C ALA A 20 -3.56 -13.76 -3.08
N THR A 21 -3.81 -12.52 -2.64
CA THR A 21 -4.10 -11.40 -3.54
C THR A 21 -2.90 -11.00 -4.38
N LEU A 22 -1.70 -10.87 -3.77
CA LEU A 22 -0.47 -10.51 -4.49
C LEU A 22 -0.06 -11.58 -5.49
N GLU A 23 -0.18 -12.86 -5.12
CA GLU A 23 0.10 -14.00 -6.02
C GLU A 23 -0.85 -14.02 -7.23
N ALA A 24 -2.16 -13.86 -6.98
CA ALA A 24 -3.17 -13.80 -8.03
C ALA A 24 -2.98 -12.58 -8.95
N LEU A 25 -2.65 -11.42 -8.37
CA LEU A 25 -2.40 -10.19 -9.10
C LEU A 25 -1.15 -10.30 -9.99
N ALA A 26 -0.03 -10.79 -9.44
CA ALA A 26 1.18 -11.02 -10.23
C ALA A 26 0.94 -12.02 -11.37
N SER A 27 0.23 -13.12 -11.09
CA SER A 27 -0.15 -14.10 -12.12
C SER A 27 -1.01 -13.45 -13.23
N THR A 28 -1.95 -12.59 -12.84
CA THR A 28 -2.78 -11.83 -13.79
C THR A 28 -1.94 -10.86 -14.63
N ILE A 29 -0.99 -10.14 -14.01
CA ILE A 29 -0.10 -9.21 -14.70
C ILE A 29 0.77 -9.96 -15.72
N ALA A 30 1.37 -11.09 -15.33
CA ALA A 30 2.19 -11.92 -16.21
C ALA A 30 1.38 -12.43 -17.42
N ALA A 31 0.16 -12.95 -17.19
CA ALA A 31 -0.72 -13.42 -18.25
C ALA A 31 -1.11 -12.30 -19.25
N ARG A 32 -1.20 -11.05 -18.78
CA ARG A 32 -1.55 -9.90 -19.62
C ARG A 32 -0.48 -9.51 -20.64
N ARG A 33 0.69 -10.14 -20.65
CA ARG A 33 1.65 -10.05 -21.77
C ARG A 33 1.06 -10.50 -23.10
N GLU A 34 0.07 -11.38 -23.08
CA GLU A 34 -0.58 -11.92 -24.27
C GLU A 34 -1.95 -11.27 -24.56
N ALA A 35 -2.37 -10.29 -23.77
CA ALA A 35 -3.72 -9.72 -23.84
C ALA A 35 -3.94 -8.72 -25.00
N GLY A 36 -2.87 -8.28 -25.67
CA GLY A 36 -2.93 -7.32 -26.78
C GLY A 36 -3.16 -5.87 -26.34
N GLU A 37 -3.13 -4.94 -27.31
CA GLU A 37 -3.06 -3.49 -27.09
C GLU A 37 -4.23 -2.88 -26.32
N GLU A 38 -5.40 -3.52 -26.29
CA GLU A 38 -6.56 -3.06 -25.53
C GLU A 38 -6.33 -3.11 -24.01
N SER A 39 -5.47 -4.04 -23.55
CA SER A 39 -5.14 -4.20 -22.14
C SER A 39 -4.20 -3.09 -21.66
N TYR A 40 -4.62 -2.36 -20.62
CA TYR A 40 -3.77 -1.36 -19.96
C TYR A 40 -2.43 -1.96 -19.50
N THR A 41 -2.47 -3.14 -18.87
CA THR A 41 -1.27 -3.82 -18.38
C THR A 41 -0.37 -4.27 -19.51
N TYR A 42 -0.94 -4.73 -20.63
CA TYR A 42 -0.16 -5.09 -21.82
C TYR A 42 0.67 -3.89 -22.27
N ARG A 43 0.05 -2.72 -22.44
CA ARG A 43 0.74 -1.47 -22.81
C ARG A 43 1.83 -1.11 -21.80
N LEU A 44 1.58 -1.21 -20.50
CA LEU A 44 2.61 -0.96 -19.49
C LEU A 44 3.81 -1.94 -19.58
N LEU A 45 3.57 -3.18 -19.98
CA LEU A 45 4.60 -4.21 -20.15
C LEU A 45 5.37 -4.06 -21.47
N THR A 46 4.72 -3.61 -22.55
CA THR A 46 5.28 -3.61 -23.91
C THR A 46 5.76 -2.25 -24.40
N ASP A 47 5.13 -1.15 -23.98
CA ASP A 47 5.46 0.21 -24.44
C ASP A 47 6.78 0.68 -23.83
N SER A 48 7.15 1.95 -24.01
CA SER A 48 8.36 2.51 -23.38
C SER A 48 8.41 2.23 -21.87
N PRO A 49 9.58 1.83 -21.30
CA PRO A 49 9.75 1.72 -19.86
C PRO A 49 9.36 2.99 -19.10
N ASP A 50 9.55 4.16 -19.72
CA ASP A 50 9.17 5.45 -19.13
C ASP A 50 7.70 5.52 -18.74
N THR A 51 6.81 4.81 -19.44
CA THR A 51 5.38 4.82 -19.16
C THR A 51 5.09 4.26 -17.78
N VAL A 52 5.59 3.06 -17.49
CA VAL A 52 5.36 2.41 -16.18
C VAL A 52 6.19 3.08 -15.08
N LEU A 53 7.42 3.53 -15.39
CA LEU A 53 8.27 4.20 -14.40
C LEU A 53 7.72 5.56 -13.96
N LYS A 54 7.10 6.31 -14.88
CA LYS A 54 6.38 7.54 -14.53
C LYS A 54 5.22 7.25 -13.57
N LYS A 55 4.44 6.20 -13.82
CA LYS A 55 3.36 5.78 -12.91
C LYS A 55 3.92 5.46 -11.52
N VAL A 56 4.97 4.65 -11.40
CA VAL A 56 5.59 4.37 -10.08
C VAL A 56 5.94 5.65 -9.31
N MET A 57 6.51 6.64 -9.98
CA MET A 57 6.85 7.93 -9.35
C MET A 57 5.62 8.77 -9.00
N GLU A 58 4.63 8.80 -9.88
CA GLU A 58 3.35 9.51 -9.68
C GLU A 58 2.62 8.95 -8.46
N GLU A 59 2.36 7.65 -8.44
CA GLU A 59 1.63 6.98 -7.36
C GLU A 59 2.35 7.10 -6.01
N ALA A 60 3.68 7.01 -6.00
CA ALA A 60 4.45 7.20 -4.77
C ALA A 60 4.32 8.63 -4.22
N GLY A 61 4.23 9.62 -5.11
CA GLY A 61 3.94 11.01 -4.75
C GLY A 61 2.52 11.19 -4.24
N GLU A 62 1.54 10.57 -4.89
CA GLU A 62 0.12 10.62 -4.51
C GLU A 62 -0.13 9.96 -3.15
N VAL A 63 0.51 8.82 -2.85
CA VAL A 63 0.50 8.22 -1.50
C VAL A 63 1.01 9.19 -0.45
N ALA A 64 2.13 9.87 -0.72
CA ALA A 64 2.71 10.82 0.24
C ALA A 64 1.79 12.04 0.46
N LEU A 65 1.12 12.54 -0.59
CA LEU A 65 0.17 13.64 -0.49
C LEU A 65 -1.11 13.22 0.24
N ALA A 66 -1.69 12.07 -0.10
CA ALA A 66 -2.89 11.55 0.56
C ALA A 66 -2.65 11.31 2.06
N ALA A 67 -1.47 10.81 2.45
CA ALA A 67 -1.10 10.68 3.86
C ALA A 67 -1.04 12.02 4.58
N LYS A 68 -0.53 13.07 3.92
CA LYS A 68 -0.52 14.43 4.50
C LYS A 68 -1.92 15.02 4.63
N ASP A 69 -2.83 14.71 3.72
CA ASP A 69 -4.21 15.16 3.81
C ASP A 69 -4.93 14.54 5.01
N VAL A 70 -4.70 13.24 5.28
CA VAL A 70 -5.19 12.56 6.51
C VAL A 70 -4.67 13.26 7.77
N GLU A 71 -3.37 13.52 7.85
CA GLU A 71 -2.74 14.22 8.99
C GLU A 71 -3.27 15.65 9.15
N SER A 72 -3.50 16.36 8.04
CA SER A 72 -4.05 17.72 8.03
C SER A 72 -5.45 17.78 8.63
N TRP A 73 -6.33 16.84 8.24
CA TRP A 73 -7.67 16.75 8.80
C TRP A 73 -7.66 16.39 10.28
N ALA A 74 -6.85 15.42 10.69
CA ALA A 74 -6.71 15.06 12.11
C ALA A 74 -6.23 16.25 12.96
N THR A 75 -5.20 16.95 12.51
CA THR A 75 -4.64 18.12 13.19
C THR A 75 -5.67 19.25 13.29
N SER A 76 -6.42 19.49 12.22
CA SER A 76 -7.46 20.54 12.19
C SER A 76 -8.61 20.24 13.16
N SER A 77 -9.03 18.98 13.27
CA SER A 77 -10.05 18.56 14.23
C SER A 77 -9.57 18.71 15.68
N LEU A 78 -8.34 18.29 15.98
CA LEU A 78 -7.72 18.47 17.29
C LEU A 78 -7.62 19.95 17.68
N ALA A 79 -7.13 20.79 16.77
CA ALA A 79 -7.03 22.23 17.00
C ALA A 79 -8.39 22.87 17.25
N SER A 80 -9.43 22.43 16.53
CA SER A 80 -10.80 22.94 16.70
C SER A 80 -11.41 22.52 18.03
N ALA A 81 -11.23 21.26 18.45
CA ALA A 81 -11.69 20.76 19.74
C ALA A 81 -11.00 21.49 20.91
N LEU A 82 -9.68 21.64 20.84
CA LEU A 82 -8.91 22.36 21.86
C LEU A 82 -9.33 23.84 21.94
N ALA A 83 -9.52 24.51 20.81
CA ALA A 83 -9.96 25.90 20.78
C ALA A 83 -11.36 26.07 21.40
N PHE A 84 -12.25 25.10 21.20
CA PHE A 84 -13.59 25.10 21.80
C PHE A 84 -13.54 24.97 23.32
N GLU A 85 -12.74 24.05 23.87
CA GLU A 85 -12.60 23.89 25.33
C GLU A 85 -12.00 25.13 26.00
N ILE A 86 -10.93 25.68 25.42
CA ILE A 86 -10.32 26.94 25.90
C ILE A 86 -11.37 28.05 25.92
N GLY A 87 -12.19 28.15 24.86
CA GLY A 87 -13.27 29.13 24.76
C GLY A 87 -14.38 28.96 25.79
N MET A 88 -14.63 27.72 26.27
CA MET A 88 -15.60 27.42 27.32
C MET A 88 -15.07 27.68 28.74
N GLY A 89 -13.79 28.08 28.89
CA GLY A 89 -13.17 28.27 30.19
C GLY A 89 -12.98 26.96 30.97
N ASN A 90 -13.01 25.83 30.28
CA ASN A 90 -12.74 24.54 30.87
C ASN A 90 -11.21 24.39 30.99
N GLU A 91 -10.66 24.86 32.10
CA GLU A 91 -9.23 24.70 32.43
C GLU A 91 -8.91 23.30 32.98
N SER A 92 -9.91 22.41 33.05
CA SER A 92 -9.72 21.06 33.59
C SER A 92 -8.85 20.25 32.66
N ALA A 93 -7.65 19.94 33.15
CA ALA A 93 -6.70 18.98 32.62
C ALA A 93 -7.29 17.56 32.65
N GLU A 94 -8.28 17.26 31.80
CA GLU A 94 -8.47 15.90 31.33
C GLU A 94 -7.42 15.68 30.23
N ASP A 95 -6.53 14.70 30.42
CA ASP A 95 -5.48 14.33 29.45
C ASP A 95 -6.07 13.76 28.12
N SER A 96 -7.39 13.77 27.95
CA SER A 96 -8.12 13.23 26.83
C SER A 96 -9.12 14.23 26.28
N LEU A 97 -8.92 14.64 25.01
CA LEU A 97 -9.87 15.40 24.23
C LEU A 97 -10.69 14.43 23.36
N ASP A 98 -12.01 14.46 23.50
CA ASP A 98 -12.90 13.78 22.57
C ASP A 98 -13.00 14.61 21.27
N VAL A 99 -12.36 14.11 20.21
CA VAL A 99 -12.29 14.78 18.91
C VAL A 99 -13.17 14.03 17.91
N GLU A 100 -14.21 14.70 17.42
CA GLU A 100 -15.00 14.18 16.31
C GLU A 100 -14.29 14.47 14.97
N LEU A 101 -14.05 13.42 14.19
CA LEU A 101 -13.41 13.52 12.89
C LEU A 101 -14.45 13.75 11.79
N PRO A 102 -14.18 14.67 10.85
CA PRO A 102 -15.11 15.00 9.77
C PRO A 102 -15.16 13.88 8.71
N ALA A 103 -16.15 13.91 7.82
CA ALA A 103 -16.29 12.92 6.75
C ALA A 103 -15.06 12.89 5.82
N GLU A 104 -14.50 14.07 5.56
CA GLU A 104 -13.33 14.33 4.72
C GLU A 104 -12.09 13.61 5.24
N TYR A 105 -11.97 13.41 6.56
CA TYR A 105 -10.89 12.58 7.13
C TYR A 105 -11.00 11.14 6.61
N PHE A 106 -12.19 10.56 6.63
CA PHE A 106 -12.40 9.17 6.20
C PHE A 106 -12.25 9.02 4.68
N GLU A 107 -12.66 10.03 3.92
CA GLU A 107 -12.41 10.10 2.47
C GLU A 107 -10.90 10.16 2.17
N ALA A 108 -10.13 10.97 2.90
CA ALA A 108 -8.67 11.02 2.78
C ALA A 108 -8.02 9.67 3.12
N VAL A 109 -8.51 8.95 4.15
CA VAL A 109 -8.04 7.60 4.48
C VAL A 109 -8.36 6.60 3.36
N ASP A 110 -9.54 6.72 2.74
CA ASP A 110 -9.93 5.86 1.62
C ASP A 110 -9.11 6.16 0.36
N HIS A 111 -8.78 7.43 0.12
CA HIS A 111 -7.89 7.86 -0.96
C HIS A 111 -6.45 7.38 -0.74
N LEU A 112 -5.92 7.49 0.48
CA LEU A 112 -4.62 6.92 0.84
C LEU A 112 -4.55 5.42 0.58
N ARG A 113 -5.61 4.67 0.92
CA ARG A 113 -5.69 3.22 0.61
C ARG A 113 -5.65 2.97 -0.89
N TYR A 114 -6.33 3.79 -1.68
CA TYR A 114 -6.37 3.67 -3.14
C TYR A 114 -4.98 3.88 -3.76
N GLU A 115 -4.29 4.98 -3.44
CA GLU A 115 -2.97 5.26 -4.01
C GLU A 115 -1.91 4.26 -3.56
N ALA A 116 -2.03 3.76 -2.32
CA ALA A 116 -1.13 2.72 -1.83
C ALA A 116 -1.27 1.42 -2.64
N ALA A 117 -2.50 1.10 -3.10
CA ALA A 117 -2.72 -0.05 -3.96
C ALA A 117 -2.13 0.17 -5.36
N ASP A 118 -2.23 1.38 -5.92
CA ASP A 118 -1.67 1.70 -7.24
C ASP A 118 -0.13 1.64 -7.23
N VAL A 119 0.53 2.11 -6.17
CA VAL A 119 1.98 1.90 -5.98
C VAL A 119 2.35 0.42 -6.08
N VAL A 120 1.64 -0.45 -5.36
CA VAL A 120 1.92 -1.89 -5.41
C VAL A 120 1.65 -2.45 -6.80
N TYR A 121 0.55 -2.07 -7.43
CA TYR A 121 0.21 -2.52 -8.77
C TYR A 121 1.31 -2.19 -9.78
N HIS A 122 1.72 -0.93 -9.91
CA HIS A 122 2.74 -0.54 -10.88
C HIS A 122 4.12 -1.10 -10.52
N LEU A 123 4.44 -1.25 -9.23
CA LEU A 123 5.65 -1.95 -8.80
C LEU A 123 5.66 -3.39 -9.31
N LEU A 124 4.55 -4.14 -9.15
CA LEU A 124 4.46 -5.51 -9.65
C LEU A 124 4.59 -5.58 -11.18
N VAL A 125 4.05 -4.61 -11.91
CA VAL A 125 4.25 -4.51 -13.36
C VAL A 125 5.72 -4.29 -13.72
N VAL A 126 6.43 -3.44 -12.97
CA VAL A 126 7.88 -3.23 -13.16
C VAL A 126 8.66 -4.52 -12.88
N LEU A 127 8.38 -5.19 -11.76
CA LEU A 127 9.04 -6.45 -11.40
C LEU A 127 8.85 -7.50 -12.50
N GLU A 128 7.61 -7.71 -12.93
CA GLU A 128 7.27 -8.62 -14.03
C GLU A 128 8.02 -8.21 -15.30
N ARG A 129 7.98 -6.94 -15.69
CA ARG A 129 8.63 -6.42 -16.90
C ARG A 129 10.12 -6.75 -16.96
N TYR A 130 10.81 -6.69 -15.83
CA TYR A 130 12.24 -6.98 -15.72
C TYR A 130 12.56 -8.41 -15.28
N GLY A 131 11.56 -9.29 -15.16
CA GLY A 131 11.73 -10.71 -14.85
C GLY A 131 12.09 -11.00 -13.40
N ILE A 132 11.77 -10.08 -12.48
CA ILE A 132 11.97 -10.28 -11.04
C ILE A 132 10.72 -10.99 -10.50
N SER A 133 10.89 -12.24 -10.07
CA SER A 133 9.79 -13.03 -9.52
C SER A 133 9.34 -12.54 -8.15
N LEU A 134 8.10 -12.85 -7.76
CA LEU A 134 7.62 -12.57 -6.40
C LEU A 134 8.47 -13.26 -5.33
N ASP A 135 8.99 -14.47 -5.59
CA ASP A 135 9.86 -15.19 -4.67
C ASP A 135 11.19 -14.45 -4.48
N GLU A 136 11.78 -13.96 -5.56
CA GLU A 136 13.01 -13.16 -5.50
C GLU A 136 12.79 -11.85 -4.73
N PHE A 137 11.67 -11.17 -5.00
CA PHE A 137 11.31 -9.96 -4.27
C PHE A 137 11.01 -10.22 -2.79
N ALA A 138 10.29 -11.29 -2.47
CA ALA A 138 10.03 -11.72 -1.10
C ALA A 138 11.33 -12.07 -0.38
N ALA A 139 12.26 -12.74 -1.06
CA ALA A 139 13.58 -13.07 -0.53
C ALA A 139 14.38 -11.80 -0.18
N GLU A 140 14.32 -10.77 -1.04
CA GLU A 140 14.91 -9.47 -0.79
C GLU A 140 14.24 -8.74 0.40
N LEU A 141 12.90 -8.75 0.49
CA LEU A 141 12.18 -8.18 1.64
C LEU A 141 12.53 -8.88 2.96
N ASN A 142 12.66 -10.20 2.93
CA ASN A 142 13.04 -11.03 4.08
C ASN A 142 14.42 -10.68 4.66
N THR A 143 15.28 -9.96 3.92
CA THR A 143 16.57 -9.46 4.42
C THR A 143 16.46 -8.26 5.36
N ARG A 144 15.29 -7.60 5.40
CA ARG A 144 14.98 -6.45 6.27
C ARG A 144 14.51 -6.88 7.67
N MET A 145 14.23 -8.16 7.86
CA MET A 145 13.78 -8.76 9.11
C MET A 145 14.92 -9.52 9.78
N THR A 146 14.92 -9.54 11.11
CA THR A 146 15.74 -10.45 11.90
C THR A 146 15.32 -11.91 11.65
N GLU A 147 16.13 -12.87 12.12
CA GLU A 147 15.80 -14.29 11.92
C GLU A 147 14.49 -14.71 12.61
N ASP A 148 14.21 -14.14 13.79
CA ASP A 148 13.02 -14.46 14.57
C ASP A 148 11.74 -13.79 14.03
N GLU A 149 11.87 -12.67 13.33
CA GLU A 149 10.74 -11.95 12.70
C GLU A 149 10.33 -12.55 11.36
N ARG A 150 11.26 -13.23 10.68
CA ARG A 150 11.02 -13.76 9.33
C ARG A 150 9.99 -14.90 9.35
N PRO A 151 9.08 -14.97 8.36
CA PRO A 151 8.19 -16.11 8.22
C PRO A 151 8.96 -17.44 8.16
N THR A 152 8.49 -18.43 8.92
CA THR A 152 9.06 -19.79 8.87
C THR A 152 8.92 -20.35 7.45
N GLY A 153 10.03 -20.82 6.88
CA GLY A 153 10.07 -21.30 5.49
C GLY A 153 10.14 -20.21 4.42
N GLY A 154 10.25 -18.93 4.81
CA GLY A 154 10.42 -17.82 3.86
C GLY A 154 11.68 -17.97 3.00
N VAL A 155 11.51 -17.74 1.69
CA VAL A 155 12.59 -17.75 0.69
C VAL A 155 13.69 -16.74 1.03
N ARG A 156 14.93 -17.06 0.61
CA ARG A 156 16.13 -16.25 0.86
C ARG A 156 16.97 -16.16 -0.41
N LEU A 157 17.61 -15.01 -0.62
CA LEU A 157 18.63 -14.85 -1.65
C LEU A 157 19.89 -15.60 -1.20
N HIS A 158 20.63 -16.18 -2.15
CA HIS A 158 21.98 -16.64 -1.85
C HIS A 158 22.91 -15.44 -1.56
N ASP A 159 23.88 -15.62 -0.66
CA ASP A 159 24.74 -14.54 -0.15
C ASP A 159 25.43 -13.73 -1.26
N GLU A 160 25.79 -14.37 -2.36
CA GLU A 160 26.40 -13.73 -3.55
C GLU A 160 25.51 -12.72 -4.29
N TYR A 161 24.18 -12.82 -4.12
CA TYR A 161 23.19 -11.92 -4.69
C TYR A 161 22.79 -10.79 -3.74
N VAL A 162 23.18 -10.87 -2.45
CA VAL A 162 22.94 -9.80 -1.47
C VAL A 162 24.05 -8.75 -1.58
N LYS A 163 24.02 -7.96 -2.67
CA LYS A 163 24.96 -6.85 -2.87
C LYS A 163 24.41 -5.57 -2.27
N ARG A 164 24.76 -5.33 -1.00
CA ARG A 164 24.56 -4.01 -0.38
C ARG A 164 25.56 -3.04 -1.02
N GLY A 165 25.10 -2.25 -1.99
CA GLY A 165 25.86 -1.08 -2.43
C GLY A 165 26.29 -0.27 -1.21
N LYS A 166 27.55 0.16 -1.17
CA LYS A 166 28.03 1.08 -0.13
C LYS A 166 27.33 2.43 -0.27
#